data_AF-A0AAI8SY81-F1
#
_entry.id   AF-A0AAI8SY81-F1
#
_cell.length_a   1.000
_cell.length_b   1.000
_cell.length_c   1.000
_cell.angle_alpha   90.00
_cell.angle_beta   90.00
_cell.angle_gamma   90.00
#
_symmetry.space_group_name_H-M   'P 1'
#
loop_
_entity.id
_entity.type
_entity.pdbx_description
1 polymer ?
#
loop_
_entity_poly.entity_id
_entity_poly.type
_entity_poly.pdbx_seq_one_letter_code
_entity_poly.pdbx_strand_id
1 'polypeptide(L)'
;MPKDTLPGLTACNYAMLRRATRKLGQFYDDVQAPSGLKATQQGLLYQIHIGDEPAMGAIAAALVMDLSALGHTLKPLIRDGFVETFADPDDRRIKRVRLTQQGRTKLDEAMKLWQTAQQRFEDVVGKEKAERLRAVLDDISALDFDLPPAT
;
A
#
# COMPACT_ATOMS: atom_id res chain seq x y z
N MET A 1 10.38 -27.81 21.67
CA MET A 1 11.56 -26.93 21.46
C MET A 1 11.09 -25.50 21.58
N PRO A 2 11.65 -24.68 22.48
CA PRO A 2 11.26 -23.28 22.58
C PRO A 2 11.59 -22.59 21.26
N LYS A 3 10.65 -21.82 20.71
CA LYS A 3 10.93 -20.98 19.53
C LYS A 3 12.06 -20.05 19.92
N ASP A 4 13.25 -20.28 19.38
CA ASP A 4 14.42 -19.43 19.59
C ASP A 4 14.00 -17.97 19.47
N THR A 5 14.20 -17.22 20.55
CA THR A 5 13.93 -15.79 20.60
C THR A 5 14.86 -15.13 19.60
N LEU A 6 14.37 -14.90 18.37
CA LEU A 6 15.12 -14.21 17.33
C LEU A 6 15.60 -12.86 17.88
N PRO A 7 16.88 -12.50 17.70
CA PRO A 7 17.42 -11.25 18.22
C PRO A 7 16.62 -10.05 17.70
N GLY A 8 16.30 -9.09 18.58
CA GLY A 8 15.59 -7.86 18.21
C GLY A 8 14.73 -7.29 19.34
N LEU A 9 14.20 -6.08 19.12
CA LEU A 9 13.28 -5.39 20.03
C LEU A 9 11.87 -5.99 19.94
N THR A 10 11.69 -7.22 20.44
CA THR A 10 10.43 -7.98 20.31
C THR A 10 9.27 -7.37 21.10
N ALA A 11 9.55 -6.60 22.15
CA ALA A 11 8.55 -5.80 22.88
C ALA A 11 8.15 -4.51 22.15
N CYS A 12 8.89 -4.09 21.11
CA CYS A 12 8.61 -2.88 20.35
C CYS A 12 7.69 -3.19 19.16
N ASN A 13 6.45 -2.72 19.22
CA ASN A 13 5.46 -2.90 18.14
C ASN A 13 5.97 -2.38 16.79
N TYR A 14 6.64 -1.21 16.77
CA TYR A 14 7.21 -0.65 15.54
C TYR A 14 8.28 -1.56 14.91
N ALA A 15 9.18 -2.12 15.72
CA ALA A 15 10.22 -3.02 15.23
C ALA A 15 9.62 -4.32 14.67
N MET A 16 8.61 -4.87 15.36
CA MET A 16 7.88 -6.07 14.93
C MET A 16 7.10 -5.82 13.63
N LEU A 17 6.38 -4.70 13.53
CA LEU A 17 5.67 -4.27 12.32
C LEU A 17 6.62 -4.14 11.14
N ARG A 18 7.72 -3.38 11.29
CA ARG A 18 8.71 -3.21 10.20
C ARG A 18 9.26 -4.54 9.69
N ARG A 19 9.51 -5.50 10.58
CA ARG A 19 9.99 -6.83 10.18
C ARG A 19 8.90 -7.60 9.43
N ALA A 20 7.68 -7.59 9.95
CA ALA A 20 6.54 -8.24 9.30
C ALA A 20 6.26 -7.63 7.92
N THR A 21 6.20 -6.31 7.80
CA THR A 21 6.01 -5.58 6.55
C THR A 21 7.06 -5.95 5.50
N ARG A 22 8.35 -6.05 5.87
CA ARG A 22 9.39 -6.50 4.92
C ARG A 22 9.16 -7.93 4.44
N LYS A 23 8.85 -8.86 5.35
CA LYS A 23 8.64 -10.27 5.01
C LYS A 23 7.39 -10.46 4.14
N LEU A 24 6.30 -9.78 4.49
CA LEU A 24 5.07 -9.80 3.72
C LEU A 24 5.24 -9.09 2.38
N GLY A 25 5.85 -7.90 2.37
CA GLY A 25 6.14 -7.16 1.14
C GLY A 25 6.90 -8.02 0.13
N GLN A 26 7.96 -8.72 0.55
CA GLN A 26 8.68 -9.64 -0.33
C GLN A 26 7.79 -10.76 -0.86
N PHE A 27 6.98 -11.39 -0.01
CA PHE A 27 6.05 -12.43 -0.44
C PHE A 27 5.01 -11.92 -1.46
N TYR A 28 4.45 -10.74 -1.23
CA TYR A 28 3.48 -10.14 -2.16
C TYR A 28 4.14 -9.71 -3.47
N ASP A 29 5.34 -9.15 -3.42
CA ASP A 29 6.11 -8.81 -4.63
C ASP A 29 6.45 -10.07 -5.44
N ASP A 30 6.85 -11.17 -4.79
CA ASP A 30 7.15 -12.44 -5.46
C ASP A 30 5.90 -13.00 -6.18
N VAL A 31 4.73 -12.94 -5.55
CA VAL A 31 3.47 -13.40 -6.15
C VAL A 31 3.01 -12.45 -7.27
N GLN A 32 3.25 -11.14 -7.14
CA GLN A 32 2.87 -10.15 -8.15
C GLN A 32 3.84 -10.04 -9.31
N ALA A 33 5.05 -10.59 -9.20
CA ALA A 33 6.11 -10.50 -10.22
C ALA A 33 5.64 -10.78 -11.66
N PRO A 34 4.73 -11.76 -11.95
CA PRO A 34 4.21 -11.98 -13.30
C PRO A 34 3.45 -10.78 -13.91
N SER A 35 2.87 -9.91 -13.09
CA SER A 35 2.27 -8.66 -13.58
C SER A 35 3.31 -7.61 -13.96
N GLY A 36 4.56 -7.74 -13.53
CA GLY A 36 5.56 -6.69 -13.68
C GLY A 36 5.35 -5.48 -12.75
N LEU A 37 4.38 -5.56 -11.82
CA LEU A 37 4.18 -4.57 -10.77
C LEU A 37 4.74 -5.05 -9.44
N LYS A 38 5.20 -4.11 -8.62
CA LYS A 38 5.38 -4.31 -7.18
C LYS A 38 4.03 -4.21 -6.47
N ALA A 39 3.92 -4.81 -5.28
CA ALA A 39 2.73 -4.74 -4.45
C ALA A 39 2.33 -3.30 -4.10
N THR A 40 3.31 -2.42 -3.87
CA THR A 40 3.06 -0.99 -3.62
C THR A 40 2.47 -0.28 -4.84
N GLN A 41 2.88 -0.66 -6.05
CA GLN A 41 2.35 -0.12 -7.30
C GLN A 41 0.92 -0.61 -7.57
N GLN A 42 0.66 -1.91 -7.37
CA GLN A 42 -0.70 -2.45 -7.46
C GLN A 42 -1.63 -1.80 -6.44
N GLY A 43 -1.18 -1.63 -5.20
CA GLY A 43 -1.94 -0.92 -4.17
C GLY A 43 -2.28 0.51 -4.59
N LEU A 44 -1.33 1.23 -5.19
CA LEU A 44 -1.58 2.59 -5.70
C LEU A 44 -2.57 2.61 -6.87
N LEU A 45 -2.48 1.67 -7.82
CA LEU A 45 -3.48 1.57 -8.90
C LEU A 45 -4.88 1.32 -8.32
N TYR A 46 -4.99 0.45 -7.30
CA TYR A 46 -6.26 0.20 -6.61
C TYR A 46 -6.80 1.45 -5.93
N GLN A 47 -5.96 2.22 -5.23
CA GLN A 47 -6.36 3.49 -4.60
C GLN A 47 -6.87 4.52 -5.62
N ILE A 48 -6.21 4.65 -6.76
CA ILE A 48 -6.67 5.53 -7.85
C ILE A 48 -8.01 5.05 -8.41
N HIS A 49 -8.21 3.73 -8.53
CA HIS A 49 -9.45 3.16 -9.02
C HIS A 49 -10.64 3.45 -8.10
N ILE A 50 -10.50 3.22 -6.79
CA ILE A 50 -11.60 3.44 -5.83
C ILE A 50 -11.84 4.92 -5.54
N GLY A 51 -10.82 5.77 -5.68
CA GLY A 51 -10.91 7.20 -5.41
C GLY A 51 -11.49 8.03 -6.56
N ASP A 52 -11.83 7.39 -7.68
CA ASP A 52 -12.37 7.97 -8.92
C ASP A 52 -11.74 9.32 -9.31
N GLU A 53 -10.58 9.23 -9.92
CA GLU A 53 -9.74 10.37 -10.27
C GLU A 53 -9.31 11.24 -9.07
N PRO A 54 -8.76 10.68 -7.98
CA PRO A 54 -8.50 11.43 -6.76
C PRO A 54 -7.42 12.51 -6.92
N ALA A 55 -7.46 13.53 -6.06
CA ALA A 55 -6.37 14.47 -5.90
C ALA A 55 -5.11 13.77 -5.34
N MET A 56 -3.92 14.11 -5.85
CA MET A 56 -2.67 13.53 -5.37
C MET A 56 -2.45 13.76 -3.87
N GLY A 57 -2.88 14.92 -3.35
CA GLY A 57 -2.81 15.22 -1.92
C GLY A 57 -3.65 14.28 -1.05
N ALA A 58 -4.82 13.86 -1.54
CA ALA A 58 -5.67 12.92 -0.83
C ALA A 58 -5.05 11.52 -0.78
N ILE A 59 -4.44 11.06 -1.88
CA ILE A 59 -3.69 9.78 -1.87
C ILE A 59 -2.51 9.85 -0.91
N ALA A 60 -1.74 10.95 -0.95
CA ALA A 60 -0.56 11.12 -0.10
C ALA A 60 -0.94 11.04 1.40
N ALA A 61 -2.01 11.73 1.79
CA ALA A 61 -2.57 11.66 3.13
C ALA A 61 -3.03 10.24 3.50
N ALA A 62 -3.82 9.59 2.63
CA ALA A 62 -4.33 8.24 2.87
C ALA A 62 -3.22 7.18 3.01
N LEU A 63 -2.08 7.38 2.35
CA LEU A 63 -0.93 6.49 2.42
C LEU A 63 0.14 6.95 3.44
N VAL A 64 -0.15 7.99 4.23
CA VAL A 64 0.75 8.58 5.23
C VAL A 64 2.15 8.84 4.64
N MET A 65 2.19 9.46 3.47
CA MET A 65 3.42 9.81 2.75
C MET A 65 3.39 11.25 2.26
N ASP A 66 4.56 11.82 2.04
CA ASP A 66 4.66 13.12 1.39
C ASP A 66 4.41 13.03 -0.13
N LEU A 67 4.12 14.16 -0.76
CA LEU A 67 3.85 14.25 -2.20
C LEU A 67 5.05 13.86 -3.08
N SER A 68 6.28 14.01 -2.59
CA SER A 68 7.50 13.65 -3.32
C SER A 68 7.64 12.13 -3.39
N ALA A 69 7.44 11.44 -2.27
CA ALA A 69 7.40 9.99 -2.19
C ALA A 69 6.31 9.41 -3.10
N LEU A 70 5.09 9.96 -3.05
CA LEU A 70 4.01 9.56 -3.96
C LEU A 70 4.40 9.79 -5.43
N GLY A 71 4.97 10.95 -5.75
CA GLY A 71 5.46 11.27 -7.10
C GLY A 71 6.51 10.28 -7.60
N HIS A 72 7.42 9.83 -6.73
CA HIS A 72 8.40 8.81 -7.06
C HIS A 72 7.73 7.46 -7.39
N THR A 73 6.71 7.05 -6.64
CA THR A 73 5.96 5.81 -6.90
C THR A 73 5.11 5.90 -8.17
N LEU A 74 4.53 7.07 -8.48
CA LEU A 74 3.72 7.30 -9.68
C LEU A 74 4.55 7.35 -10.97
N LYS A 75 5.79 7.85 -10.91
CA LYS A 75 6.65 8.04 -12.09
C LYS A 75 6.74 6.82 -13.03
N PRO A 76 7.03 5.58 -12.55
CA PRO A 76 7.03 4.41 -13.43
C PRO A 76 5.64 4.08 -13.98
N LEU A 77 4.56 4.27 -13.22
CA LEU A 77 3.20 3.98 -13.66
C LEU A 77 2.72 4.94 -14.76
N ILE A 78 3.16 6.20 -14.70
CA ILE A 78 2.91 7.20 -15.74
C ILE A 78 3.75 6.88 -16.98
N ARG A 79 5.04 6.59 -16.81
CA ARG A 79 5.94 6.21 -17.91
C ARG A 79 5.39 5.00 -18.69
N ASP A 80 4.85 4.02 -17.98
CA ASP A 80 4.35 2.77 -18.56
C ASP A 80 2.91 2.90 -19.09
N GLY A 81 2.31 4.09 -19.00
CA GLY A 81 0.99 4.40 -19.56
C GLY A 81 -0.19 3.91 -18.73
N PHE A 82 0.02 3.48 -17.49
CA PHE A 82 -1.06 2.99 -16.60
C PHE A 82 -1.82 4.12 -15.90
N VAL A 83 -1.13 5.22 -15.60
CA VAL A 83 -1.70 6.37 -14.88
C VAL A 83 -1.43 7.63 -15.69
N GLU A 84 -2.38 8.56 -15.69
CA GLU A 84 -2.15 9.92 -16.15
C GLU A 84 -2.50 10.94 -15.08
N THR A 85 -1.81 12.08 -15.12
CA THR A 85 -2.06 13.22 -14.23
C THR A 85 -2.72 14.34 -15.01
N PHE A 86 -3.68 15.02 -14.41
CA PHE A 86 -4.33 16.19 -15.00
C PHE A 86 -4.60 17.25 -13.93
N ALA A 87 -4.82 18.49 -14.37
CA ALA A 87 -5.18 19.58 -13.47
C ALA A 87 -6.65 19.43 -13.04
N ASP A 88 -6.93 19.71 -11.77
CA ASP A 88 -8.31 19.76 -11.29
C ASP A 88 -9.13 20.81 -12.08
N PRO A 89 -10.40 20.51 -12.46
CA PRO A 89 -11.24 21.43 -13.21
C PRO A 89 -11.50 22.77 -12.52
N ASP A 90 -11.57 22.75 -11.18
CA ASP A 90 -11.96 23.90 -10.35
C ASP A 90 -10.74 24.65 -9.79
N ASP A 91 -9.61 23.96 -9.57
CA ASP A 91 -8.34 24.58 -9.18
C ASP A 91 -7.11 23.96 -9.86
N ARG A 92 -6.56 24.67 -10.86
CA ARG A 92 -5.37 24.22 -11.63
C ARG A 92 -4.11 23.98 -10.79
N ARG A 93 -4.06 24.42 -9.53
CA ARG A 93 -2.95 24.13 -8.60
C ARG A 93 -3.02 22.70 -8.07
N ILE A 94 -4.20 22.09 -8.07
CA ILE A 94 -4.42 20.71 -7.65
C ILE A 94 -4.14 19.79 -8.84
N LYS A 95 -3.30 18.77 -8.61
CA LYS A 95 -3.10 17.68 -9.55
C LYS A 95 -3.94 16.47 -9.14
N ARG A 96 -4.69 15.94 -10.08
CA ARG A 96 -5.46 14.70 -9.98
C ARG A 96 -4.77 13.59 -10.78
N VAL A 97 -5.06 12.36 -10.43
CA VAL A 97 -4.57 11.16 -11.13
C VAL A 97 -5.71 10.26 -11.51
N ARG A 98 -5.63 9.59 -12.66
CA ARG A 98 -6.60 8.57 -13.06
C ARG A 98 -5.94 7.40 -13.74
N LEU A 99 -6.62 6.25 -13.73
CA LEU A 99 -6.21 5.09 -14.51
C LEU A 99 -6.57 5.29 -15.98
N THR A 100 -5.60 5.04 -16.86
CA THR A 100 -5.88 4.89 -18.29
C THR A 100 -6.62 3.56 -18.54
N GLN A 101 -7.08 3.33 -19.77
CA GLN A 101 -7.65 2.03 -20.14
C GLN A 101 -6.64 0.89 -19.92
N GLN A 102 -5.36 1.11 -20.26
CA GLN A 102 -4.28 0.15 -20.02
C GLN A 102 -4.06 -0.08 -18.52
N GLY A 103 -4.13 0.98 -17.71
CA GLY A 103 -4.02 0.90 -16.26
C GLY A 103 -5.14 0.10 -15.60
N ARG A 104 -6.38 0.21 -16.11
CA ARG A 104 -7.52 -0.59 -15.64
C ARG A 104 -7.31 -2.08 -15.93
N THR A 105 -6.96 -2.42 -17.18
CA THR A 105 -6.61 -3.81 -17.52
C THR A 105 -5.46 -4.32 -16.66
N LYS A 106 -4.46 -3.48 -16.40
CA LYS A 106 -3.31 -3.86 -15.58
C LYS A 106 -3.66 -4.12 -14.13
N LEU A 107 -4.55 -3.29 -13.57
CA LEU A 107 -5.08 -3.50 -12.22
C LEU A 107 -5.84 -4.83 -12.14
N ASP A 108 -6.69 -5.15 -13.12
CA ASP A 108 -7.45 -6.41 -13.14
C ASP A 108 -6.54 -7.65 -13.16
N GLU A 109 -5.44 -7.61 -13.92
CA GLU A 109 -4.41 -8.65 -13.90
C GLU A 109 -3.77 -8.78 -12.51
N ALA A 110 -3.34 -7.66 -11.92
CA ALA A 110 -2.64 -7.63 -10.65
C ALA A 110 -3.54 -8.02 -9.48
N MET A 111 -4.84 -7.71 -9.54
CA MET A 111 -5.82 -8.08 -8.51
C MET A 111 -5.99 -9.60 -8.39
N LYS A 112 -5.89 -10.36 -9.49
CA LYS A 112 -5.92 -11.84 -9.45
C LYS A 112 -4.72 -12.42 -8.70
N LEU A 113 -3.53 -11.84 -8.90
CA LEU A 113 -2.31 -12.23 -8.19
C LEU A 113 -2.38 -11.82 -6.72
N TRP A 114 -2.88 -10.62 -6.43
CA TRP A 114 -3.11 -10.17 -5.06
C TRP A 114 -4.09 -11.10 -4.32
N GLN A 115 -5.19 -11.53 -4.94
CA GLN A 115 -6.12 -12.50 -4.35
C GLN A 115 -5.42 -13.81 -4.00
N THR A 116 -4.51 -14.29 -4.86
CA THR A 116 -3.71 -15.49 -4.59
C THR A 116 -2.81 -15.30 -3.37
N ALA A 117 -2.10 -14.17 -3.27
CA ALA A 117 -1.26 -13.84 -2.13
C ALA A 117 -2.07 -13.74 -0.83
N GLN A 118 -3.20 -13.03 -0.88
CA GLN A 118 -4.09 -12.82 0.27
C GLN A 118 -4.72 -14.14 0.76
N GLN A 119 -5.20 -14.98 -0.16
CA GLN A 119 -5.74 -16.30 0.18
C GLN A 119 -4.67 -17.16 0.85
N ARG A 120 -3.45 -17.18 0.31
CA ARG A 120 -2.34 -17.93 0.90
C ARG A 120 -1.97 -17.42 2.30
N PHE A 121 -1.98 -16.11 2.51
CA PHE A 121 -1.77 -15.52 3.84
C PHE A 121 -2.86 -16.00 4.82
N GLU A 122 -4.13 -15.97 4.40
CA GLU A 122 -5.26 -16.42 5.21
C GLU A 122 -5.25 -17.92 5.50
N ASP A 123 -4.80 -18.75 4.57
CA ASP A 123 -4.67 -20.20 4.79
C ASP A 123 -3.61 -20.54 5.84
N VAL A 124 -2.51 -19.78 5.87
CA VAL A 124 -1.39 -20.00 6.80
C VAL A 124 -1.67 -19.40 8.18
N VAL A 125 -2.27 -18.20 8.21
CA VAL A 125 -2.48 -17.44 9.45
C VAL A 125 -3.85 -17.73 10.08
N GLY A 126 -4.84 -18.04 9.26
CA GLY A 126 -6.25 -18.14 9.63
C GLY A 126 -7.02 -16.85 9.32
N LYS A 127 -8.20 -16.98 8.71
CA LYS A 127 -9.06 -15.87 8.27
C LYS A 127 -9.39 -14.88 9.40
N GLU A 128 -9.84 -15.38 10.55
CA GLU A 128 -10.19 -14.54 11.71
C GLU A 128 -8.99 -13.73 12.21
N LYS A 129 -7.80 -14.34 12.28
CA LYS A 129 -6.58 -13.63 12.68
C LYS A 129 -6.15 -12.59 11.65
N ALA A 130 -6.29 -12.90 10.36
CA ALA A 130 -6.01 -11.97 9.29
C ALA A 130 -6.94 -10.75 9.32
N GLU A 131 -8.23 -10.98 9.56
CA GLU A 131 -9.23 -9.92 9.72
C GLU A 131 -8.94 -9.06 10.95
N ARG A 132 -8.70 -9.68 12.11
CA ARG A 132 -8.33 -8.96 13.33
C ARG A 132 -7.05 -8.16 13.16
N LEU A 133 -6.06 -8.68 12.43
CA LEU A 133 -4.85 -7.93 12.12
C LEU A 133 -5.17 -6.67 11.30
N ARG A 134 -6.00 -6.78 10.25
CA ARG A 134 -6.41 -5.62 9.45
C ARG A 134 -7.14 -4.59 10.29
N ALA A 135 -8.07 -4.99 11.15
CA ALA A 135 -8.78 -4.09 12.05
C ALA A 135 -7.82 -3.32 12.98
N VAL A 136 -6.89 -4.02 13.63
CA VAL A 136 -5.90 -3.36 14.50
C VAL A 136 -4.98 -2.41 13.72
N LEU A 137 -4.61 -2.76 12.50
CA LEU A 137 -3.79 -1.87 11.65
C LEU A 137 -4.56 -0.63 11.21
N ASP A 138 -5.85 -0.75 10.95
CA ASP A 138 -6.74 0.38 10.64
C ASP A 138 -6.87 1.32 11.84
N ASP A 139 -7.14 0.76 13.04
CA ASP A 139 -7.17 1.51 14.29
C ASP A 139 -5.87 2.29 14.53
N ILE A 140 -4.70 1.66 14.32
CA ILE A 140 -3.38 2.31 14.46
C ILE A 140 -3.20 3.43 13.43
N SER A 141 -3.70 3.25 12.20
CA SER A 141 -3.53 4.21 11.11
C SER A 141 -4.39 5.46 11.30
N ALA A 142 -5.45 5.36 12.09
CA ALA A 142 -6.32 6.47 12.48
C ALA A 142 -5.82 7.25 13.72
N LEU A 143 -4.72 6.84 14.35
CA LEU A 143 -4.19 7.51 15.54
C LEU A 143 -3.42 8.78 15.18
N ASP A 144 -3.77 9.88 15.84
CA ASP A 144 -2.94 11.07 15.93
C ASP A 144 -2.04 10.95 17.18
N PHE A 145 -0.76 10.67 16.97
CA PHE A 145 0.22 10.64 18.07
C PHE A 145 0.68 12.06 18.41
N ASP A 146 0.23 12.58 19.55
CA ASP A 146 0.85 13.77 20.13
C ASP A 146 2.30 13.46 20.55
N LEU A 147 3.23 14.31 20.14
CA LEU A 147 4.59 14.22 20.63
C LEU A 147 4.60 14.60 22.11
N PRO A 148 5.16 13.76 23.01
CA PRO A 148 5.36 14.18 24.38
C PRO A 148 6.25 15.43 24.40
N PRO A 149 6.02 16.37 25.34
CA PRO A 149 6.85 17.56 25.44
C PRO A 149 8.32 17.16 25.58
N ALA A 150 9.19 17.82 24.83
CA ALA A 150 10.63 17.64 24.96
C ALA A 150 11.03 17.98 26.40
N THR A 151 11.61 17.01 27.10
CA THR A 151 12.23 17.19 28.42
C THR A 151 13.54 17.95 28.32
#